data_AF-A0A2G9SIT8-F1
#
_entry.id   AF-A0A2G9SIT8-F1
#
_cell.length_a   1.000
_cell.length_b   1.000
_cell.length_c   1.000
_cell.angle_alpha   90.00
_cell.angle_beta   90.00
_cell.angle_gamma   90.00
#
_symmetry.space_group_name_H-M   'P 1'
#
loop_
_entity.id
_entity.type
_entity.pdbx_description
1 polymer ?
#
loop_
_entity_poly.entity_id
_entity_poly.type
_entity_poly.pdbx_seq_one_letter_code
_entity_poly.pdbx_strand_id
1 'polypeptide(L)'
;VIQNVLCFFIFGPLLFSDFHCSADIPSTTQSPTTYSTTIPSTTTTPQPTTKPVDKPSVGNYSVLNGTEPCLLASMGLQLNASMLFEGKNVWTALNIDPSNTNSSGTCGNETALLRLTNGTTVVEFHFVIKEKNFHLKEVNVTLFNVSDLSYKTNFNLSLWEASLGNSYLCRKEQLITVSEDLYINTFDVRVQPFNLNKGNYGT
;
A
#
# COMPACT_ATOMS: atom_id res chain seq x y z
N VAL A 1 -4.51 -30.01 -5.35
CA VAL A 1 -3.10 -30.41 -5.19
C VAL A 1 -2.28 -29.17 -5.47
N ILE A 2 -1.76 -28.55 -4.41
CA ILE A 2 -1.13 -27.23 -4.45
C ILE A 2 0.31 -27.44 -4.91
N GLN A 3 0.65 -26.95 -6.09
CA GLN A 3 2.00 -27.07 -6.65
C GLN A 3 2.87 -25.94 -6.05
N ASN A 4 3.78 -26.34 -5.17
CA ASN A 4 4.94 -25.56 -4.74
C ASN A 4 5.68 -25.00 -5.96
N VAL A 5 5.87 -23.69 -6.01
CA VAL A 5 6.86 -23.07 -6.91
C VAL A 5 8.05 -22.68 -6.06
N LEU A 6 9.10 -23.51 -6.16
CA LEU A 6 10.43 -23.24 -5.62
C LEU A 6 11.00 -21.96 -6.26
N CYS A 7 11.54 -21.09 -5.42
CA CYS A 7 12.35 -19.95 -5.83
C CYS A 7 13.70 -20.48 -6.36
N PHE A 8 13.97 -20.31 -7.65
CA PHE A 8 15.27 -20.66 -8.24
C PHE A 8 16.29 -19.53 -7.97
N PHE A 9 17.34 -19.85 -7.22
CA PHE A 9 18.52 -19.00 -7.06
C PHE A 9 19.39 -19.07 -8.32
N ILE A 10 19.63 -17.93 -8.99
CA ILE A 10 20.70 -17.79 -9.99
C ILE A 10 21.75 -16.82 -9.43
N PHE A 11 22.99 -17.30 -9.33
CA PHE A 11 24.17 -16.54 -8.88
C PHE A 11 24.66 -15.57 -9.98
N GLY A 12 24.84 -14.29 -9.61
CA GLY A 12 25.47 -13.19 -10.37
C GLY A 12 25.57 -11.93 -9.50
N PRO A 13 26.59 -11.06 -9.65
CA PRO A 13 27.32 -10.44 -8.54
C PRO A 13 26.52 -9.41 -7.73
N LEU A 14 26.59 -9.54 -6.40
CA LEU A 14 26.16 -8.57 -5.36
C LEU A 14 24.91 -7.76 -5.74
N LEU A 15 23.78 -8.45 -5.94
CA LEU A 15 22.47 -7.81 -5.94
C LEU A 15 22.06 -7.52 -4.49
N PHE A 16 21.92 -6.22 -4.19
CA PHE A 16 21.05 -5.72 -3.13
C PHE A 16 19.64 -6.34 -3.33
N SER A 17 19.16 -7.18 -2.41
CA SER A 17 17.92 -7.96 -2.57
C SER A 17 16.71 -7.28 -1.91
N ASP A 18 16.26 -6.16 -2.47
CA ASP A 18 14.93 -5.66 -2.12
C ASP A 18 13.85 -6.71 -2.51
N PHE A 19 12.88 -6.95 -1.62
CA PHE A 19 11.81 -7.92 -1.87
C PHE A 19 10.77 -7.29 -2.80
N HIS A 20 10.87 -7.60 -4.09
CA HIS A 20 9.98 -7.07 -5.11
C HIS A 20 8.61 -7.76 -5.11
N CYS A 21 7.54 -6.98 -5.28
CA CYS A 21 6.23 -7.53 -5.57
C CYS A 21 6.20 -8.23 -6.94
N SER A 22 5.38 -9.26 -7.07
CA SER A 22 5.22 -10.01 -8.34
C SER A 22 4.84 -9.10 -9.52
N ALA A 23 4.10 -8.01 -9.26
CA ALA A 23 3.70 -7.04 -10.27
C ALA A 23 4.87 -6.24 -10.88
N ASP A 24 6.00 -6.12 -10.19
CA ASP A 24 7.21 -5.47 -10.69
C ASP A 24 8.07 -6.41 -11.56
N ILE A 25 7.84 -7.73 -11.50
CA ILE A 25 8.62 -8.72 -12.25
C ILE A 25 8.18 -8.68 -13.73
N PRO A 26 9.08 -8.41 -14.69
CA PRO A 26 8.73 -8.40 -16.11
C PRO A 26 8.20 -9.77 -16.54
N SER A 27 6.94 -9.83 -16.97
CA SER A 27 6.39 -11.02 -17.61
C SER A 27 6.92 -11.11 -19.04
N THR A 28 7.71 -12.13 -19.36
CA THR A 28 8.11 -12.43 -20.74
C THR A 28 6.94 -13.10 -21.47
N THR A 29 5.98 -12.31 -21.93
CA THR A 29 4.87 -12.78 -22.76
C THR A 29 5.24 -12.64 -24.23
N GLN A 30 5.20 -13.74 -24.98
CA GLN A 30 5.37 -13.75 -26.44
C GLN A 30 4.30 -12.90 -27.14
N SER A 31 4.69 -12.33 -28.28
CA SER A 31 3.94 -11.37 -29.10
C SER A 31 2.49 -11.83 -29.41
N PRO A 32 1.45 -10.97 -29.24
CA PRO A 32 0.10 -11.30 -29.65
C PRO A 32 -0.12 -11.00 -31.14
N THR A 33 -0.56 -12.01 -31.89
CA THR A 33 -1.05 -11.89 -33.28
C THR A 33 -2.29 -10.99 -33.33
N THR A 34 -2.24 -9.98 -34.19
CA THR A 34 -3.29 -8.97 -34.39
C THR A 34 -4.48 -9.55 -35.17
N TYR A 35 -5.67 -9.56 -34.58
CA TYR A 35 -6.93 -9.71 -35.32
C TYR A 35 -7.76 -8.44 -35.11
N SER A 36 -8.02 -7.70 -36.20
CA SER A 36 -8.85 -6.51 -36.22
C SER A 36 -10.33 -6.90 -36.30
N THR A 37 -11.11 -6.54 -35.27
CA THR A 37 -12.58 -6.60 -35.32
C THR A 37 -13.13 -5.20 -35.12
N THR A 38 -13.76 -4.66 -36.16
CA THR A 38 -14.43 -3.34 -36.18
C THR A 38 -15.81 -3.48 -35.52
N ILE A 39 -16.09 -2.70 -34.47
CA ILE A 39 -17.42 -2.60 -33.84
C ILE A 39 -17.96 -1.18 -34.04
N PRO A 40 -19.27 -0.97 -34.32
CA PRO A 40 -19.85 0.34 -34.60
C PRO A 40 -19.95 1.20 -33.33
N SER A 41 -19.66 2.49 -33.50
CA SER A 41 -19.73 3.55 -32.50
C SER A 41 -21.16 3.88 -32.09
N THR A 42 -21.49 3.70 -30.80
CA THR A 42 -22.69 4.26 -30.16
C THR A 42 -22.37 5.58 -29.49
N THR A 43 -23.11 6.62 -29.87
CA THR A 43 -23.06 7.96 -29.29
C THR A 43 -23.67 7.95 -27.89
N THR A 44 -22.87 8.18 -26.85
CA THR A 44 -23.35 8.41 -25.48
C THR A 44 -23.12 9.86 -25.07
N THR A 45 -24.22 10.49 -24.64
CA THR A 45 -24.35 11.82 -24.02
C THR A 45 -23.28 12.06 -22.92
N PRO A 46 -22.72 13.28 -22.77
CA PRO A 46 -21.67 13.53 -21.79
C PRO A 46 -22.22 13.43 -20.36
N GLN A 47 -21.79 12.39 -19.64
CA GLN A 47 -21.90 12.31 -18.19
C GLN A 47 -20.96 13.36 -17.56
N PRO A 48 -21.31 14.00 -16.42
CA PRO A 48 -20.45 14.98 -15.77
C PRO A 48 -19.14 14.28 -15.38
N THR A 49 -18.04 14.64 -16.03
CA THR A 49 -16.71 14.13 -15.70
C THR A 49 -16.26 14.76 -14.39
N THR A 50 -16.42 14.05 -13.29
CA THR A 50 -15.57 14.27 -12.11
C THR A 50 -14.13 14.11 -12.56
N LYS A 51 -13.32 15.15 -12.34
CA LYS A 51 -11.89 15.15 -12.69
C LYS A 51 -11.25 13.87 -12.11
N PRO A 52 -10.49 13.08 -12.90
CA PRO A 52 -9.73 11.97 -12.36
C PRO A 52 -8.86 12.48 -11.20
N VAL A 53 -8.95 11.85 -10.04
CA VAL A 53 -8.06 12.19 -8.93
C VAL A 53 -6.66 11.79 -9.35
N ASP A 54 -5.76 12.77 -9.40
CA ASP A 54 -4.37 12.56 -9.82
C ASP A 54 -3.68 11.51 -8.93
N LYS A 55 -2.67 10.80 -9.44
CA LYS A 55 -1.87 9.84 -8.65
C LYS A 55 -1.34 10.54 -7.38
N PRO A 56 -1.47 9.94 -6.18
CA PRO A 56 -0.99 10.58 -4.96
C PRO A 56 0.53 10.74 -4.96
N SER A 57 1.01 11.83 -4.37
CA SER A 57 2.44 12.04 -4.10
C SER A 57 2.97 10.99 -3.13
N VAL A 58 4.21 10.55 -3.35
CA VAL A 58 4.89 9.61 -2.45
C VAL A 58 5.40 10.36 -1.21
N GLY A 59 4.98 9.91 -0.02
CA GLY A 59 5.49 10.42 1.26
C GLY A 59 6.60 9.54 1.80
N ASN A 60 7.48 10.12 2.63
CA ASN A 60 8.48 9.39 3.40
C ASN A 60 8.13 9.52 4.89
N TYR A 61 7.94 8.38 5.55
CA TYR A 61 7.45 8.27 6.91
C TYR A 61 8.44 7.47 7.74
N SER A 62 8.56 7.84 9.02
CA SER A 62 9.44 7.15 9.96
C SER A 62 8.81 7.07 11.34
N VAL A 63 9.05 5.96 12.02
CA VAL A 63 8.77 5.78 13.45
C VAL A 63 10.08 5.63 14.19
N LEU A 64 10.22 6.32 15.32
CA LEU A 64 11.41 6.26 16.17
C LEU A 64 11.16 5.36 17.38
N ASN A 65 12.19 4.63 17.78
CA ASN A 65 12.29 3.99 19.08
C ASN A 65 13.40 4.69 19.87
N GLY A 66 13.02 5.60 20.76
CA GLY A 66 13.96 6.56 21.34
C GLY A 66 14.45 7.54 20.28
N THR A 67 15.75 7.51 19.97
CA THR A 67 16.39 8.39 18.96
C THR A 67 16.65 7.70 17.62
N GLU A 68 16.52 6.36 17.57
CA GLU A 68 16.80 5.60 16.35
C GLU A 68 15.51 5.25 15.62
N PRO A 69 15.48 5.36 14.28
CA PRO A 69 14.33 4.89 13.51
C PRO A 69 14.20 3.38 13.64
N CYS A 70 12.97 2.91 13.80
CA CYS A 70 12.63 1.49 13.89
C CYS A 70 11.67 1.02 12.79
N LEU A 71 11.07 1.95 12.05
CA LEU A 71 10.27 1.69 10.86
C LEU A 71 10.47 2.82 9.85
N LEU A 72 10.69 2.47 8.59
CA LEU A 72 10.67 3.38 7.45
C LEU A 72 9.60 2.94 6.46
N ALA A 73 8.88 3.91 5.89
CA ALA A 73 7.97 3.68 4.78
C ALA A 73 8.06 4.83 3.78
N SER A 74 8.09 4.50 2.49
CA SER A 74 7.94 5.41 1.37
C SER A 74 6.76 4.93 0.56
N MET A 75 5.68 5.71 0.45
CA MET A 75 4.48 5.29 -0.28
C MET A 75 3.55 6.46 -0.60
N GLY A 76 2.91 6.40 -1.76
CA GLY A 76 1.74 7.21 -2.09
C GLY A 76 0.47 6.45 -1.70
N LEU A 77 -0.51 7.15 -1.11
CA LEU A 77 -1.76 6.56 -0.63
C LEU A 77 -2.97 7.32 -1.18
N GLN A 78 -3.94 6.57 -1.67
CA GLN A 78 -5.26 7.09 -2.05
C GLN A 78 -6.33 6.19 -1.42
N LEU A 79 -7.17 6.78 -0.57
CA LEU A 79 -8.35 6.11 -0.03
C LEU A 79 -9.47 6.18 -1.05
N ASN A 80 -10.18 5.08 -1.26
CA ASN A 80 -11.39 5.06 -2.06
C ASN A 80 -12.53 4.54 -1.19
N ALA A 81 -13.47 5.42 -0.84
CA ALA A 81 -14.50 5.15 0.15
C ALA A 81 -15.90 5.45 -0.41
N SER A 82 -16.87 4.61 -0.09
CA SER A 82 -18.28 4.88 -0.37
C SER A 82 -18.85 5.77 0.74
N MET A 83 -19.06 7.04 0.44
CA MET A 83 -19.57 8.04 1.39
C MET A 83 -21.03 8.39 1.10
N LEU A 84 -21.81 8.66 2.14
CA LEU A 84 -23.19 9.09 1.99
C LEU A 84 -23.25 10.59 1.65
N PHE A 85 -23.78 10.92 0.48
CA PHE A 85 -24.01 12.28 0.02
C PHE A 85 -25.47 12.42 -0.46
N GLU A 86 -26.22 13.35 0.13
CA GLU A 86 -27.65 13.58 -0.16
C GLU A 86 -28.50 12.29 -0.19
N GLY A 87 -28.26 11.39 0.77
CA GLY A 87 -29.01 10.13 0.90
C GLY A 87 -28.59 9.02 -0.09
N LYS A 88 -27.52 9.21 -0.87
CA LYS A 88 -26.97 8.21 -1.79
C LYS A 88 -25.51 7.93 -1.48
N ASN A 89 -25.10 6.68 -1.64
CA ASN A 89 -23.70 6.28 -1.54
C ASN A 89 -22.94 6.66 -2.80
N VAL A 90 -21.84 7.40 -2.65
CA VAL A 90 -20.98 7.87 -3.73
C VAL A 90 -19.53 7.48 -3.41
N TRP A 91 -18.90 6.76 -4.34
CA TRP A 91 -17.47 6.44 -4.26
C TRP A 91 -16.65 7.72 -4.42
N THR A 92 -15.81 7.99 -3.43
CA THR A 92 -14.97 9.19 -3.34
C THR A 92 -13.53 8.77 -3.13
N ALA A 93 -12.66 9.22 -4.02
CA ALA A 93 -11.22 9.04 -3.91
C ALA A 93 -10.58 10.24 -3.18
N LEU A 94 -9.78 9.96 -2.16
CA LEU A 94 -9.06 10.93 -1.34
C LEU A 94 -7.57 10.59 -1.32
N ASN A 95 -6.74 11.44 -1.89
CA ASN A 95 -5.29 11.33 -1.78
C ASN A 95 -4.83 11.76 -0.40
N ILE A 96 -3.94 10.99 0.21
CA ILE A 96 -3.21 11.42 1.40
C ILE A 96 -2.07 12.31 0.96
N ASP A 97 -2.12 13.58 1.35
CA ASP A 97 -1.05 14.54 1.06
C ASP A 97 0.08 14.40 2.08
N PRO A 98 1.27 13.92 1.68
CA PRO A 98 2.37 13.70 2.60
C PRO A 98 2.88 15.00 3.25
N SER A 99 2.70 16.17 2.63
CA SER A 99 3.13 17.45 3.20
C SER A 99 2.31 17.87 4.43
N ASN A 100 1.08 17.34 4.54
CA ASN A 100 0.14 17.60 5.64
C ASN A 100 -0.14 16.32 6.47
N THR A 101 0.75 15.32 6.39
CA THR A 101 0.60 14.06 7.10
C THR A 101 1.69 13.91 8.16
N ASN A 102 1.30 13.64 9.40
CA ASN A 102 2.22 13.29 10.48
C ASN A 102 2.32 11.76 10.62
N SER A 103 3.54 11.25 10.73
CA SER A 103 3.80 9.85 11.06
C SER A 103 4.15 9.67 12.54
N SER A 104 3.55 8.67 13.16
CA SER A 104 3.80 8.23 14.53
C SER A 104 3.68 6.70 14.60
N GLY A 105 3.94 6.09 15.76
CA GLY A 105 3.79 4.65 15.91
C GLY A 105 4.68 4.07 16.99
N THR A 106 4.81 2.75 16.96
CA THR A 106 5.64 1.99 17.90
C THR A 106 6.32 0.82 17.20
N CYS A 107 7.47 0.41 17.71
CA CYS A 107 8.11 -0.85 17.31
C CYS A 107 8.41 -1.66 18.57
N GLY A 108 7.89 -2.88 18.62
CA GLY A 108 8.24 -3.89 19.60
C GLY A 108 9.07 -5.00 18.96
N ASN A 109 9.24 -6.08 19.71
CA ASN A 109 10.03 -7.23 19.26
C ASN A 109 9.34 -8.03 18.15
N GLU A 110 8.01 -8.08 18.15
CA GLU A 110 7.21 -8.91 17.22
C GLU A 110 6.18 -8.10 16.42
N THR A 111 5.86 -6.88 16.86
CA THR A 111 4.84 -6.02 16.25
C THR A 111 5.35 -4.61 16.04
N ALA A 112 4.96 -3.98 14.93
CA ALA A 112 5.26 -2.58 14.66
C ALA A 112 4.03 -1.89 14.07
N LEU A 113 3.86 -0.63 14.42
CA LEU A 113 2.75 0.21 14.01
C LEU A 113 3.32 1.44 13.31
N LEU A 114 2.84 1.69 12.09
CA LEU A 114 2.93 3.00 11.45
C LEU A 114 1.55 3.64 11.44
N ARG A 115 1.40 4.77 12.13
CA ARG A 115 0.19 5.59 12.16
C ARG A 115 0.42 6.88 11.39
N LEU A 116 -0.36 7.09 10.33
CA LEU A 116 -0.39 8.30 9.54
C LEU A 116 -1.63 9.11 9.87
N THR A 117 -1.47 10.37 10.26
CA THR A 117 -2.56 11.29 10.59
C THR A 117 -2.53 12.49 9.63
N ASN A 118 -3.58 12.67 8.85
CA ASN A 118 -3.76 13.78 7.90
C ASN A 118 -5.13 14.42 8.15
N GLY A 119 -5.16 15.53 8.90
CA GLY A 119 -6.39 16.27 9.21
C GLY A 119 -7.50 15.37 9.76
N THR A 120 -8.46 15.04 8.90
CA THR A 120 -9.64 14.22 9.19
C THR A 120 -9.45 12.73 8.92
N THR A 121 -8.24 12.27 8.61
CA THR A 121 -7.97 10.87 8.25
C THR A 121 -6.83 10.31 9.08
N VAL A 122 -7.02 9.08 9.56
CA VAL A 122 -5.97 8.29 10.20
C VAL A 122 -5.89 6.94 9.50
N VAL A 123 -4.68 6.54 9.12
CA VAL A 123 -4.39 5.21 8.57
C VAL A 123 -3.31 4.55 9.43
N GLU A 124 -3.59 3.35 9.92
CA GLU A 124 -2.67 2.57 10.73
C GLU A 124 -2.30 1.28 9.99
N PHE A 125 -1.01 1.05 9.82
CA PHE A 125 -0.44 -0.16 9.25
C PHE A 125 0.25 -0.95 10.35
N HIS A 126 -0.24 -2.17 10.58
CA HIS A 126 0.24 -3.07 11.62
C HIS A 126 1.03 -4.21 10.99
N PHE A 127 2.31 -4.25 11.33
CA PHE A 127 3.25 -5.27 10.89
C PHE A 127 3.48 -6.28 12.01
N VAL A 128 3.63 -7.54 11.62
CA VAL A 128 3.99 -8.62 12.55
C VAL A 128 5.10 -9.46 11.97
N ILE A 129 5.88 -10.07 12.85
CA ILE A 129 6.88 -11.08 12.49
C ILE A 129 6.21 -12.45 12.41
N LYS A 130 6.49 -13.18 11.33
CA LYS A 130 6.18 -14.59 11.17
C LYS A 130 7.46 -15.32 10.77
N GLU A 131 7.97 -16.14 11.70
CA GLU A 131 9.25 -16.84 11.57
C GLU A 131 10.43 -15.88 11.36
N LYS A 132 10.91 -15.72 10.12
CA LYS A 132 12.04 -14.84 9.75
C LYS A 132 11.64 -13.69 8.83
N ASN A 133 10.34 -13.54 8.56
CA ASN A 133 9.79 -12.50 7.69
C ASN A 133 8.87 -11.59 8.50
N PHE A 134 8.77 -10.33 8.09
CA PHE A 134 7.66 -9.47 8.49
C PHE A 134 6.61 -9.45 7.40
N HIS A 135 5.36 -9.13 7.75
CA HIS A 135 4.32 -8.79 6.79
C HIS A 135 3.33 -7.79 7.39
N LEU A 136 2.61 -7.08 6.53
CA LEU A 136 1.44 -6.29 6.91
C LEU A 136 0.29 -7.24 7.24
N LYS A 137 -0.14 -7.24 8.50
CA LYS A 137 -1.19 -8.11 9.04
C LYS A 137 -2.53 -7.40 9.13
N GLU A 138 -2.49 -6.14 9.53
CA GLU A 138 -3.69 -5.37 9.81
C GLU A 138 -3.58 -3.94 9.29
N VAL A 139 -4.69 -3.42 8.79
CA VAL A 139 -4.85 -2.01 8.44
C VAL A 139 -6.13 -1.47 9.07
N ASN A 140 -6.01 -0.34 9.76
CA ASN A 140 -7.14 0.40 10.30
C ASN A 140 -7.24 1.77 9.63
N VAL A 141 -8.45 2.18 9.28
CA VAL A 141 -8.73 3.49 8.73
C VAL A 141 -9.82 4.16 9.53
N THR A 142 -9.53 5.37 10.00
CA THR A 142 -10.49 6.26 10.64
C THR A 142 -10.71 7.49 9.77
N LEU A 143 -11.96 7.78 9.46
CA LEU A 143 -12.39 8.99 8.76
C LEU A 143 -13.27 9.82 9.71
N PHE A 144 -12.85 11.05 9.97
CA PHE A 144 -13.59 12.04 10.74
C PHE A 144 -14.42 12.90 9.78
N ASN A 145 -15.74 12.77 9.83
CA ASN A 145 -16.66 13.73 9.24
C ASN A 145 -17.16 14.68 10.33
N VAL A 146 -17.65 15.87 9.96
CA VAL A 146 -18.07 16.96 10.87
C VAL A 146 -19.03 16.49 11.98
N SER A 147 -19.77 15.41 11.74
CA SER A 147 -20.72 14.84 12.70
C SER A 147 -20.56 13.34 12.96
N ASP A 148 -19.75 12.62 12.18
CA ASP A 148 -19.68 11.16 12.19
C ASP A 148 -18.24 10.64 12.15
N LEU A 149 -17.99 9.55 12.88
CA LEU A 149 -16.75 8.80 12.87
C LEU A 149 -16.96 7.48 12.11
N SER A 150 -16.21 7.26 11.03
CA SER A 150 -16.16 5.96 10.37
C SER A 150 -14.85 5.27 10.72
N TYR A 151 -14.94 4.05 11.25
CA TYR A 151 -13.80 3.20 11.57
C TYR A 151 -13.94 1.87 10.83
N LYS A 152 -12.94 1.51 10.02
CA LYS A 152 -12.88 0.25 9.27
C LYS A 152 -11.54 -0.42 9.51
N THR A 153 -11.55 -1.74 9.53
CA THR A 153 -10.37 -2.56 9.81
C THR A 153 -10.38 -3.82 8.95
N ASN A 154 -9.19 -4.23 8.50
CA ASN A 154 -8.94 -5.58 8.02
C ASN A 154 -7.73 -6.15 8.74
N PHE A 155 -7.93 -7.21 9.53
CA PHE A 155 -6.89 -7.87 10.34
C PHE A 155 -6.35 -9.18 9.72
N ASN A 156 -6.77 -9.52 8.50
CA ASN A 156 -6.40 -10.76 7.84
C ASN A 156 -5.58 -10.54 6.56
N LEU A 157 -4.65 -9.58 6.62
CA LEU A 157 -3.72 -9.32 5.53
C LEU A 157 -2.47 -10.20 5.65
N SER A 158 -1.87 -10.47 4.50
CA SER A 158 -0.55 -11.09 4.34
C SER A 158 0.15 -10.41 3.17
N LEU A 159 0.28 -9.09 3.28
CA LEU A 159 0.85 -8.22 2.25
C LEU A 159 2.25 -7.76 2.64
N TRP A 160 3.00 -7.27 1.65
CA TRP A 160 4.31 -6.63 1.86
C TRP A 160 5.30 -7.49 2.65
N GLU A 161 5.30 -8.79 2.38
CA GLU A 161 6.18 -9.74 3.05
C GLU A 161 7.63 -9.57 2.59
N ALA A 162 8.56 -9.47 3.55
CA ALA A 162 10.00 -9.53 3.30
C ALA A 162 10.74 -10.11 4.51
N SER A 163 11.95 -10.63 4.27
CA SER A 163 12.80 -11.11 5.36
C SER A 163 13.25 -9.98 6.28
N LEU A 164 13.39 -10.29 7.57
CA LEU A 164 13.88 -9.33 8.56
C LEU A 164 15.25 -8.78 8.17
N GLY A 165 15.41 -7.46 8.27
CA GLY A 165 16.61 -6.75 7.87
C GLY A 165 16.57 -6.21 6.43
N ASN A 166 15.60 -6.64 5.61
CA ASN A 166 15.41 -6.18 4.23
C ASN A 166 14.17 -5.30 4.09
N SER A 167 14.07 -4.59 2.96
CA SER A 167 12.86 -3.83 2.62
C SER A 167 11.99 -4.55 1.61
N TYR A 168 10.67 -4.39 1.74
CA TYR A 168 9.72 -4.71 0.69
C TYR A 168 9.64 -3.53 -0.29
N LEU A 169 9.62 -3.79 -1.59
CA LEU A 169 9.54 -2.78 -2.64
C LEU A 169 8.50 -3.18 -3.71
N CYS A 170 7.56 -2.28 -4.01
CA CYS A 170 6.61 -2.44 -5.10
C CYS A 170 6.33 -1.09 -5.77
N ARG A 171 6.75 -0.94 -7.03
CA ARG A 171 6.55 0.29 -7.82
C ARG A 171 5.16 0.36 -8.43
N LYS A 172 4.58 -0.80 -8.78
CA LYS A 172 3.20 -0.86 -9.28
C LYS A 172 2.18 -0.49 -8.21
N GLU A 173 1.03 -0.04 -8.70
CA GLU A 173 -0.16 0.17 -7.88
C GLU A 173 -0.60 -1.15 -7.26
N GLN A 174 -0.96 -1.11 -5.97
CA GLN A 174 -1.56 -2.23 -5.24
C GLN A 174 -2.83 -1.77 -4.56
N LEU A 175 -3.79 -2.68 -4.45
CA LEU A 175 -5.07 -2.46 -3.80
C LEU A 175 -5.11 -3.21 -2.47
N ILE A 176 -5.36 -2.49 -1.37
CA ILE A 176 -5.66 -3.06 -0.06
C ILE A 176 -7.16 -2.92 0.19
N THR A 177 -7.84 -4.06 0.32
CA THR A 177 -9.25 -4.08 0.73
C THR A 177 -9.34 -3.92 2.24
N VAL A 178 -9.93 -2.82 2.73
CA VAL A 178 -10.16 -2.61 4.17
C VAL A 178 -11.54 -3.13 4.56
N SER A 179 -12.56 -2.79 3.78
CA SER A 179 -13.93 -3.27 3.92
C SER A 179 -14.66 -3.22 2.57
N GLU A 180 -15.92 -3.64 2.51
CA GLU A 180 -16.72 -3.60 1.28
C GLU A 180 -16.93 -2.18 0.73
N ASP A 181 -16.88 -1.18 1.63
CA ASP A 181 -17.09 0.24 1.36
C ASP A 181 -15.80 1.08 1.45
N LEU A 182 -14.63 0.47 1.60
CA LEU A 182 -13.35 1.17 1.71
C LEU A 182 -12.15 0.36 1.20
N TYR A 183 -11.39 0.98 0.31
CA TYR A 183 -10.13 0.48 -0.22
C TYR A 183 -9.00 1.49 -0.06
N ILE A 184 -7.76 1.01 -0.07
CA ILE A 184 -6.55 1.85 -0.16
C ILE A 184 -5.78 1.44 -1.41
N ASN A 185 -5.62 2.37 -2.34
CA ASN A 185 -4.66 2.25 -3.43
C ASN A 185 -3.30 2.74 -2.93
N THR A 186 -2.26 1.91 -3.09
CA THR A 186 -0.90 2.23 -2.69
C THR A 186 0.03 2.27 -3.90
N PHE A 187 0.95 3.23 -3.92
CA PHE A 187 1.84 3.48 -5.05
C PHE A 187 3.28 3.61 -4.58
N ASP A 188 4.22 3.05 -5.34
CA ASP A 188 5.66 3.15 -5.09
C ASP A 188 6.03 2.80 -3.63
N VAL A 189 5.47 1.69 -3.14
CA VAL A 189 5.65 1.22 -1.77
C VAL A 189 7.08 0.74 -1.57
N ARG A 190 7.78 1.31 -0.60
CA ARG A 190 8.94 0.71 0.03
C ARG A 190 8.74 0.72 1.53
N VAL A 191 8.85 -0.42 2.21
CA VAL A 191 8.63 -0.47 3.66
C VAL A 191 9.58 -1.43 4.34
N GLN A 192 10.05 -1.03 5.52
CA GLN A 192 10.83 -1.88 6.41
C GLN A 192 10.49 -1.53 7.87
N PRO A 193 9.66 -2.36 8.52
CA PRO A 193 9.51 -2.38 9.96
C PRO A 193 10.63 -3.23 10.58
N PHE A 194 10.92 -2.97 11.85
CA PHE A 194 11.89 -3.72 12.66
C PHE A 194 13.35 -3.56 12.18
N ASN A 195 14.27 -3.50 13.14
CA ASN A 195 15.72 -3.65 12.90
C ASN A 195 16.26 -2.87 11.69
N LEU A 196 16.21 -1.54 11.75
CA LEU A 196 16.87 -0.68 10.77
C LEU A 196 18.35 -0.52 11.10
N ASN A 197 19.20 -0.71 10.09
CA ASN A 197 20.63 -0.45 10.24
C ASN A 197 20.93 1.01 9.87
N LYS A 198 21.33 1.81 10.87
CA LYS A 198 21.67 3.24 10.70
C LYS A 198 20.58 4.07 10.00
N GLY A 199 19.31 3.70 10.17
CA GLY A 199 18.17 4.41 9.60
C GLY A 199 18.08 4.37 8.07
N ASN A 200 18.60 3.32 7.44
CA ASN A 200 18.41 3.07 6.02
C ASN A 200 17.60 1.80 5.79
N TYR A 201 16.95 1.73 4.62
CA TYR A 201 16.42 0.48 4.11
C TYR A 201 17.57 -0.51 3.90
N GLY A 202 17.37 -1.73 4.37
CA GLY A 202 18.19 -2.87 4.05
C GLY A 202 17.77 -3.52 2.73
N THR A 203 18.62 -4.45 2.32
CA THR A 203 18.70 -5.02 0.97
C THR A 203 19.13 -6.47 1.08
#